data_AF-A0A936DW69-F1
#
_entry.id   AF-A0A936DW69-F1
#
_cell.length_a   1.000
_cell.length_b   1.000
_cell.length_c   1.000
_cell.angle_alpha   90.00
_cell.angle_beta   90.00
_cell.angle_gamma   90.00
#
_symmetry.space_group_name_H-M   'P 1'
#
loop_
_entity.id
_entity.type
_entity.pdbx_description
1 polymer ?
#
loop_
_entity_poly.entity_id
_entity_poly.type
_entity_poly.pdbx_seq_one_letter_code
_entity_poly.pdbx_strand_id
1 'polypeptide(L)'
;MTEETFGPVLPIMRVKNADEAMKFANDSIYGLNASIFTGDRAKGEQLATKIEAGITCVNDVMAGFGVTDAPSGGLKESGIGKRHGAEGIRRFCHQQVIVTDRFGMKNELFWYPYSAKTERIFLRMLGTMFSSKLGSKLKSLFGK
;
A
#
# COMPACT_ATOMS: atom_id res chain seq x y z
N MET A 1 1.79 23.85 19.65
CA MET A 1 1.07 23.85 18.36
C MET A 1 0.69 22.40 18.05
N THR A 2 -0.19 21.83 18.86
CA THR A 2 -0.45 20.38 18.89
C THR A 2 -1.91 20.04 18.62
N GLU A 3 -2.81 21.00 18.83
CA GLU A 3 -4.24 20.86 18.57
C GLU A 3 -4.61 21.56 17.27
N GLU A 4 -5.60 21.02 16.58
CA GLU A 4 -6.15 21.60 15.36
C GLU A 4 -6.85 22.93 15.67
N THR A 5 -6.46 23.99 14.97
CA THR A 5 -6.94 25.35 15.30
C THR A 5 -8.38 25.60 14.86
N PHE A 6 -8.81 25.05 13.72
CA PHE A 6 -10.15 25.20 13.13
C PHE A 6 -10.76 26.61 13.17
N GLY A 7 -9.90 27.63 13.11
CA GLY A 7 -10.25 29.02 13.34
C GLY A 7 -9.25 29.98 12.70
N PRO A 8 -9.48 31.29 12.79
CA PRO A 8 -8.74 32.31 12.03
C PRO A 8 -7.37 32.64 12.66
N VAL A 9 -6.65 31.64 13.16
CA VAL A 9 -5.34 31.79 13.78
C VAL A 9 -4.33 30.95 13.03
N LEU A 10 -3.22 31.57 12.60
CA LEU A 10 -2.13 30.91 11.87
C LEU A 10 -0.83 31.00 12.68
N PRO A 11 -0.48 29.98 13.47
CA PRO A 11 0.74 29.99 14.25
C PRO A 11 1.99 29.81 13.37
N ILE A 12 3.06 30.57 13.63
CA ILE A 12 4.33 30.50 12.88
C ILE A 12 5.43 29.95 13.80
N MET A 13 6.03 28.81 13.43
CA MET A 13 7.18 28.23 14.12
C MET A 13 8.44 28.41 13.28
N ARG A 14 9.44 29.09 13.85
CA ARG A 14 10.76 29.19 13.22
C ARG A 14 11.54 27.89 13.45
N VAL A 15 12.11 27.37 12.39
CA VAL A 15 13.01 26.20 12.38
C VAL A 15 14.34 26.58 11.72
N LYS A 16 15.38 25.79 11.97
CA LYS A 16 16.74 26.03 11.48
C LYS A 16 16.89 25.74 10.00
N ASN A 17 16.24 24.68 9.51
CA ASN A 17 16.37 24.18 8.15
C ASN A 17 15.18 23.31 7.73
N ALA A 18 15.19 22.87 6.47
CA ALA A 18 14.13 22.05 5.90
C ALA A 18 13.99 20.67 6.57
N ASP A 19 15.09 20.04 7.00
CA ASP A 19 15.03 18.72 7.64
C ASP A 19 14.35 18.79 9.01
N GLU A 20 14.62 19.83 9.79
CA GLU A 20 13.93 20.10 11.05
C GLU A 20 12.44 20.43 10.81
N ALA A 21 12.13 21.19 9.74
CA ALA A 21 10.75 21.45 9.32
C ALA A 21 9.99 20.14 9.01
N MET A 22 10.62 19.24 8.25
CA MET A 22 10.04 17.93 7.90
C MET A 22 9.80 17.07 9.14
N LYS A 23 10.76 17.06 10.08
CA LYS A 23 10.61 16.34 11.35
C LYS A 23 9.38 16.82 12.11
N PHE A 24 9.22 18.13 12.30
CA PHE A 24 8.07 18.67 13.03
C PHE A 24 6.75 18.55 12.26
N ALA A 25 6.76 18.69 10.93
CA ALA A 25 5.57 18.47 10.11
C ALA A 25 5.05 17.03 10.25
N ASN A 26 5.95 16.04 10.23
CA ASN A 26 5.60 14.64 10.37
C ASN A 26 5.36 14.20 11.84
N ASP A 27 5.78 14.98 12.83
CA ASP A 27 5.48 14.74 14.26
C ASP A 27 3.98 14.98 14.60
N SER A 28 3.24 15.65 13.72
CA SER A 28 1.79 15.80 13.85
C SER A 28 1.06 14.46 13.80
N ILE A 29 0.07 14.29 14.68
CA ILE A 29 -0.89 13.17 14.65
C ILE A 29 -1.88 13.27 13.48
N TYR A 30 -2.02 14.45 12.90
CA TYR A 30 -2.84 14.72 11.73
C TYR A 30 -2.02 14.66 10.45
N GLY A 31 -2.64 14.21 9.35
CA GLY A 31 -2.02 14.06 8.04
C GLY A 31 -3.04 14.17 6.90
N LEU A 32 -3.96 15.14 6.93
CA LEU A 32 -4.97 15.31 5.88
C LEU A 32 -4.39 15.98 4.62
N ASN A 33 -3.85 17.18 4.79
CA ASN A 33 -3.23 17.99 3.75
C ASN A 33 -1.93 18.61 4.28
N ALA A 34 -0.99 18.87 3.38
CA ALA A 34 0.21 19.64 3.63
C ALA A 34 0.52 20.58 2.45
N SER A 35 1.21 21.67 2.73
CA SER A 35 1.69 22.61 1.72
C SER A 35 3.17 22.94 1.94
N ILE A 36 3.93 22.99 0.85
CA ILE A 36 5.34 23.39 0.86
C ILE A 36 5.48 24.62 -0.03
N PHE A 37 6.04 25.70 0.51
CA PHE A 37 6.32 26.91 -0.26
C PHE A 37 7.83 27.10 -0.43
N THR A 38 8.28 27.22 -1.67
CA THR A 38 9.70 27.34 -2.01
C THR A 38 9.88 27.96 -3.40
N GLY A 39 10.92 28.78 -3.57
CA GLY A 39 11.36 29.27 -4.89
C GLY A 39 12.05 28.18 -5.74
N ASP A 40 12.56 27.13 -5.10
CA ASP A 40 13.12 25.95 -5.76
C ASP A 40 12.05 24.85 -5.82
N ARG A 41 11.42 24.73 -6.99
CA ARG A 41 10.33 23.76 -7.22
C ARG A 41 10.82 22.31 -7.13
N ALA A 42 12.01 22.00 -7.64
CA ALA A 42 12.54 20.63 -7.60
C ALA A 42 12.78 20.17 -6.16
N LYS A 43 13.31 21.08 -5.32
CA LYS A 43 13.42 20.84 -3.88
C LYS A 43 12.06 20.65 -3.22
N GLY A 44 11.06 21.45 -3.60
CA GLY A 44 9.69 21.32 -3.10
C GLY A 44 9.09 19.95 -3.40
N GLU A 45 9.24 19.47 -4.65
CA GLU A 45 8.80 18.14 -5.07
C GLU A 45 9.52 17.04 -4.29
N GLN A 46 10.84 17.13 -4.10
CA GLN A 46 11.60 16.17 -3.30
C GLN A 46 11.14 16.12 -1.83
N LEU A 47 10.87 17.28 -1.21
CA LEU A 47 10.37 17.35 0.16
C LEU A 47 8.94 16.78 0.26
N ALA A 48 8.10 17.03 -0.75
CA ALA A 48 6.72 16.53 -0.77
C ALA A 48 6.65 15.00 -0.71
N THR A 49 7.61 14.29 -1.31
CA THR A 49 7.69 12.81 -1.25
C THR A 49 7.95 12.26 0.16
N LYS A 50 8.43 13.11 1.08
CA LYS A 50 8.79 12.74 2.46
C LYS A 50 7.74 13.16 3.49
N ILE A 51 6.71 13.90 3.07
CA ILE A 51 5.62 14.34 3.96
C ILE A 51 4.63 13.18 4.17
N GLU A 52 4.26 12.95 5.43
CA GLU A 52 3.25 11.98 5.82
C GLU A 52 1.85 12.62 5.83
N ALA A 53 1.32 12.95 4.65
CA ALA A 53 -0.02 13.49 4.48
C ALA A 53 -0.76 12.84 3.31
N GLY A 54 -2.09 12.92 3.36
CA GLY A 54 -2.97 12.42 2.31
C GLY A 54 -2.78 13.13 0.96
N ILE A 55 -2.60 14.44 1.00
CA ILE A 55 -2.36 15.31 -0.14
C ILE A 55 -1.26 16.30 0.25
N THR A 56 -0.27 16.48 -0.62
CA THR A 56 0.76 17.51 -0.45
C THR A 56 0.80 18.40 -1.68
N CYS A 57 0.67 19.71 -1.48
CA CYS A 57 0.77 20.71 -2.54
C CYS A 57 2.10 21.46 -2.47
N VAL A 58 2.72 21.74 -3.61
CA VAL A 58 3.92 22.60 -3.71
C VAL A 58 3.51 23.93 -4.31
N ASN A 59 3.79 25.02 -3.60
CA ASN A 59 3.41 26.40 -3.93
C ASN A 59 1.90 26.62 -4.10
N ASP A 60 1.08 25.84 -3.39
CA ASP A 60 -0.38 25.96 -3.42
C ASP A 60 -0.99 25.46 -2.10
N VAL A 61 -2.26 25.79 -1.87
CA VAL A 61 -3.08 25.34 -0.72
C VAL A 61 -4.37 24.74 -1.26
N MET A 62 -4.73 23.55 -0.79
CA MET A 62 -5.99 22.86 -1.12
C MET A 62 -6.22 22.52 -2.60
N ALA A 63 -5.37 22.90 -3.54
CA ALA A 63 -5.53 22.60 -4.96
C ALA A 63 -5.73 21.10 -5.25
N GLY A 64 -5.01 20.23 -4.53
CA GLY A 64 -5.15 18.78 -4.67
C GLY A 64 -6.55 18.24 -4.35
N PHE A 65 -7.34 18.94 -3.52
CA PHE A 65 -8.74 18.58 -3.26
C PHE A 65 -9.62 18.80 -4.49
N GLY A 66 -9.33 19.83 -5.29
CA GLY A 66 -10.09 20.16 -6.51
C GLY A 66 -9.84 19.19 -7.67
N VAL A 67 -8.79 18.38 -7.59
CA VAL A 67 -8.47 17.36 -8.60
C VAL A 67 -9.31 16.12 -8.34
N THR A 68 -10.51 16.07 -8.93
CA THR A 68 -11.50 14.99 -8.70
C THR A 68 -11.06 13.61 -9.19
N ASP A 69 -10.10 13.56 -10.11
CA ASP A 69 -9.57 12.31 -10.64
C ASP A 69 -8.47 11.71 -9.75
N ALA A 70 -7.84 12.53 -8.90
CA ALA A 70 -6.82 12.07 -7.97
C ALA A 70 -7.45 11.53 -6.68
N PRO A 71 -6.95 10.43 -6.10
CA PRO A 71 -7.44 9.93 -4.83
C PRO A 71 -7.15 10.94 -3.71
N SER A 72 -8.18 11.30 -2.96
CA SER A 72 -8.12 12.25 -1.84
C SER A 72 -8.49 11.55 -0.53
N GLY A 73 -7.71 11.72 0.53
CA GLY A 73 -8.03 11.16 1.84
C GLY A 73 -6.82 11.20 2.74
N GLY A 74 -7.03 11.34 4.05
CA GLY A 74 -5.97 11.55 5.03
C GLY A 74 -5.09 10.34 5.29
N LEU A 75 -4.13 10.57 6.18
CA LEU A 75 -3.31 9.58 6.87
C LEU A 75 -3.40 9.83 8.39
N LYS A 76 -2.93 8.87 9.20
CA LYS A 76 -2.93 8.95 10.67
C LYS A 76 -4.35 9.17 11.22
N GLU A 77 -4.51 10.03 12.23
CA GLU A 77 -5.80 10.38 12.83
C GLU A 77 -6.68 11.22 11.89
N SER A 78 -6.18 11.66 10.73
CA SER A 78 -7.00 12.35 9.72
C SER A 78 -7.90 11.42 8.90
N GLY A 79 -7.88 10.12 9.19
CA GLY A 79 -8.85 9.16 8.69
C GLY A 79 -8.27 8.11 7.75
N ILE A 80 -9.13 7.15 7.39
CA ILE A 80 -8.78 5.96 6.61
C ILE A 80 -9.51 5.92 5.27
N GLY A 81 -8.83 5.34 4.27
CA GLY A 81 -9.36 5.20 2.91
C GLY A 81 -9.21 6.48 2.07
N LYS A 82 -9.76 6.41 0.86
CA LYS A 82 -9.72 7.49 -0.12
C LYS A 82 -11.12 7.72 -0.69
N ARG A 83 -11.38 8.97 -1.03
CA ARG A 83 -12.47 9.47 -1.89
C ARG A 83 -11.84 9.97 -3.18
N HIS A 84 -12.67 10.35 -4.16
CA HIS A 84 -12.22 10.80 -5.50
C HIS A 84 -11.51 9.71 -6.30
N GLY A 85 -11.39 9.94 -7.61
CA GLY A 85 -10.80 9.01 -8.57
C GLY A 85 -11.45 7.62 -8.56
N ALA A 86 -10.76 6.67 -9.18
CA ALA A 86 -11.21 5.28 -9.23
C ALA A 86 -11.27 4.64 -7.84
N GLU A 87 -10.36 5.02 -6.92
CA GLU A 87 -10.31 4.49 -5.56
C GLU A 87 -11.55 4.86 -4.74
N GLY A 88 -12.06 6.09 -4.91
CA GLY A 88 -13.27 6.55 -4.25
C GLY A 88 -14.50 5.74 -4.65
N ILE A 89 -14.62 5.38 -5.94
CA ILE A 89 -15.71 4.52 -6.42
C ILE A 89 -15.54 3.08 -5.92
N ARG A 90 -14.32 2.53 -6.03
CA ARG A 90 -14.00 1.15 -5.60
C ARG A 90 -14.32 0.90 -4.13
N ARG A 91 -14.24 1.93 -3.27
CA ARG A 91 -14.62 1.84 -1.85
C ARG A 91 -16.09 1.43 -1.64
N PHE A 92 -16.97 1.74 -2.59
CA PHE A 92 -18.39 1.37 -2.55
C PHE A 92 -18.68 0.07 -3.31
N CYS A 93 -17.66 -0.59 -3.85
CA CYS A 93 -17.78 -1.87 -4.54
C CYS A 93 -17.38 -3.03 -3.63
N HIS A 94 -18.00 -4.19 -3.82
CA HIS A 94 -17.55 -5.44 -3.23
C HIS A 94 -16.61 -6.15 -4.22
N GLN A 95 -15.35 -6.40 -3.81
CA GLN A 95 -14.40 -7.15 -4.64
C GLN A 95 -14.71 -8.65 -4.55
N GLN A 96 -15.14 -9.24 -5.66
CA GLN A 96 -15.42 -10.67 -5.76
C GLN A 96 -14.32 -11.35 -6.59
N VAL A 97 -13.74 -12.42 -6.05
CA VAL A 97 -12.82 -13.29 -6.78
C VAL A 97 -13.60 -14.48 -7.32
N ILE A 98 -13.57 -14.67 -8.64
CA ILE A 98 -14.14 -15.84 -9.32
C ILE A 98 -13.00 -16.59 -9.98
N VAL A 99 -12.85 -17.87 -9.64
CA VAL A 99 -11.88 -18.76 -10.28
C VAL A 99 -12.67 -19.82 -11.03
N THR A 100 -12.42 -19.91 -12.34
CA THR A 100 -12.96 -20.97 -13.19
C THR A 100 -11.84 -21.92 -13.55
N ASP A 101 -12.13 -23.22 -13.56
CA ASP A 101 -11.19 -24.22 -14.02
C ASP A 101 -10.90 -24.04 -15.54
N ARG A 102 -9.67 -24.32 -15.95
CA ARG A 102 -9.26 -24.21 -17.36
C ARG A 102 -9.56 -25.47 -18.16
N PHE A 103 -9.60 -26.62 -17.49
CA PHE A 103 -9.56 -27.94 -18.13
C PHE A 103 -10.74 -28.85 -17.81
N GLY A 104 -11.70 -28.43 -16.97
CA GLY A 104 -12.89 -29.24 -16.67
C GLY A 104 -12.58 -30.56 -16.00
N MET A 105 -11.45 -30.68 -15.29
CA MET A 105 -11.08 -31.94 -14.65
C MET A 105 -12.10 -32.30 -13.57
N LYS A 106 -12.61 -33.53 -13.61
CA LYS A 106 -13.63 -33.99 -12.65
C LYS A 106 -13.12 -34.00 -11.20
N ASN A 107 -11.81 -34.20 -11.02
CA ASN A 107 -11.13 -34.18 -9.73
C ASN A 107 -9.80 -33.43 -9.87
N GLU A 108 -9.54 -32.45 -9.02
CA GLU A 108 -8.21 -31.88 -8.86
C GLU A 108 -7.32 -32.81 -8.04
N LEU A 109 -6.00 -32.70 -8.22
CA LEU A 109 -5.02 -33.52 -7.50
C LEU A 109 -5.16 -33.40 -5.96
N PHE A 110 -5.65 -32.26 -5.48
CA PHE A 110 -5.84 -31.96 -4.07
C PHE A 110 -7.28 -32.16 -3.58
N TRP A 111 -8.19 -32.64 -4.44
CA TRP A 111 -9.56 -32.89 -4.01
C TRP A 111 -9.69 -34.27 -3.36
N TYR A 112 -10.47 -34.31 -2.29
CA TYR A 112 -10.86 -35.56 -1.63
C TYR A 112 -11.70 -36.42 -2.60
N PRO A 113 -11.58 -37.77 -2.58
CA PRO A 113 -10.81 -38.59 -1.64
C PRO A 113 -9.31 -38.72 -1.95
N TYR A 114 -8.49 -38.62 -0.91
CA TYR A 114 -7.05 -38.86 -1.02
C TYR A 114 -6.75 -40.35 -1.13
N SER A 115 -5.93 -40.72 -2.12
CA SER A 115 -5.40 -42.07 -2.26
C SER A 115 -3.91 -42.11 -1.91
N ALA A 116 -3.40 -43.27 -1.51
CA ALA A 116 -1.96 -43.47 -1.28
C ALA A 116 -1.10 -43.13 -2.50
N LYS A 117 -1.68 -43.18 -3.72
CA LYS A 117 -1.02 -42.74 -4.95
C LYS A 117 -0.94 -41.21 -5.03
N THR A 118 -2.04 -40.53 -4.72
CA THR A 118 -2.13 -39.06 -4.67
C THR A 118 -1.17 -38.48 -3.64
N GLU A 119 -1.14 -39.06 -2.43
CA GLU A 119 -0.22 -38.67 -1.35
C GLU A 119 1.24 -38.83 -1.78
N ARG A 120 1.59 -39.96 -2.41
CA ARG A 120 2.96 -40.19 -2.90
C ARG A 120 3.37 -39.17 -3.97
N ILE A 121 2.47 -38.82 -4.89
CA ILE A 121 2.71 -37.79 -5.90
C ILE A 121 2.92 -36.42 -5.23
N PHE A 122 2.10 -36.10 -4.24
CA PHE A 122 2.20 -34.85 -3.49
C PHE A 122 3.51 -34.74 -2.71
N LEU A 123 3.88 -35.77 -1.96
CA LEU A 123 5.15 -35.80 -1.21
C LEU A 123 6.37 -35.73 -2.13
N ARG A 124 6.32 -36.36 -3.31
CA ARG A 124 7.37 -36.21 -4.34
C ARG A 124 7.45 -34.78 -4.88
N MET A 125 6.30 -34.16 -5.14
CA MET A 125 6.24 -32.77 -5.59
C MET A 125 6.83 -31.82 -4.54
N LEU A 126 6.43 -31.96 -3.27
CA LEU A 126 6.97 -31.18 -2.15
C LEU A 126 8.49 -31.40 -1.97
N GLY A 127 8.96 -32.64 -2.00
CA GLY A 127 10.40 -32.95 -1.89
C GLY A 127 11.22 -32.36 -3.04
N THR A 128 10.63 -32.26 -4.23
CA THR A 128 11.30 -31.68 -5.40
C THR A 128 11.35 -30.16 -5.32
N MET A 129 10.26 -29.52 -4.88
CA MET A 129 10.21 -28.06 -4.76
C MET A 129 11.04 -27.56 -3.59
N PHE A 130 10.97 -28.22 -2.43
CA PHE A 130 11.47 -27.70 -1.16
C PHE A 130 12.72 -28.39 -0.59
N SER A 131 13.26 -29.44 -1.20
CA SER A 131 14.51 -30.02 -0.67
C SER A 131 15.73 -29.17 -1.01
N SER A 132 16.60 -28.96 -0.03
CA SER A 132 17.75 -28.07 -0.13
C SER A 132 18.93 -28.65 -0.92
N LYS A 133 18.98 -29.98 -1.12
CA LYS A 133 20.07 -30.68 -1.79
C LYS A 133 19.64 -31.23 -3.15
N LEU A 134 20.49 -31.09 -4.16
CA LEU A 134 20.21 -31.55 -5.53
C LEU A 134 19.95 -33.07 -5.58
N GLY A 135 20.67 -33.85 -4.77
CA GLY A 135 20.48 -35.30 -4.67
C GLY A 135 19.15 -35.72 -4.03
N SER A 136 18.61 -34.93 -3.09
CA SER A 136 17.27 -35.19 -2.53
C SER A 136 16.16 -34.81 -3.51
N LYS A 137 16.35 -33.76 -4.33
CA LYS A 137 15.43 -33.41 -5.43
C LYS A 137 15.37 -34.50 -6.49
N LEU A 138 16.53 -35.05 -6.89
CA LEU A 138 16.59 -36.15 -7.85
C LEU A 138 15.94 -37.43 -7.29
N LYS A 139 16.15 -37.74 -6.00
CA LYS A 139 15.47 -38.87 -5.35
C LYS A 139 13.94 -38.69 -5.30
N SER A 140 13.44 -37.50 -4.98
CA SER A 140 11.99 -37.24 -4.98
C SER A 140 11.37 -37.28 -6.39
N LEU A 141 12.12 -36.92 -7.43
CA LEU A 141 11.71 -37.03 -8.84
C LEU A 141 11.63 -38.49 -9.33
N PHE A 142 12.62 -39.33 -9.02
CA PHE A 142 12.72 -40.70 -9.55
C PHE A 142 12.11 -41.78 -8.65
N GLY A 143 11.64 -41.43 -7.46
CA GLY A 143 10.63 -42.21 -6.77
C GLY A 143 11.07 -43.56 -6.20
N LYS A 144 12.30 -43.67 -5.71
CA LYS A 144 12.72 -44.73 -4.79
C LYS A 144 12.58 -44.25 -3.35
#